data_AF-A0A0L1IHU6-F1
#
_entry.id   AF-A0A0L1IHU6-F1
#
_cell.length_a   1.000
_cell.length_b   1.000
_cell.length_c   1.000
_cell.angle_alpha   90.00
_cell.angle_beta   90.00
_cell.angle_gamma   90.00
#
_symmetry.space_group_name_H-M   'P 1'
#
loop_
_entity.id
_entity.type
_entity.pdbx_description
1 polymer ?
#
loop_
_entity_poly.entity_id
_entity_poly.type
_entity_poly.pdbx_seq_one_letter_code
_entity_poly.pdbx_strand_id
1 'polypeptide(L)'
;KLNQTEFLYSFKSTNDYNQERRTYLDKVNREQNFNNELLQEKEKLFGTITFISNEDLSLKQIYDLYKTRWEIEEFFNFYKNIAELDFVRVQQNTSVIATEFINLISSIITSRMKKEFEEKGLTERFSFNQIMERLSSANKYLDGTTKKWHYTSEKKYTDNIIDILNL
;
A
#
# COMPACT_ATOMS: atom_id res chain seq x y z
N LYS A 1 22.79 5.86 22.11
CA LYS A 1 22.31 4.86 23.10
C LYS A 1 21.64 5.64 24.23
N LEU A 2 20.33 5.46 24.43
CA LEU A 2 19.57 6.28 25.39
C LEU A 2 19.65 5.68 26.81
N ASN A 3 19.59 4.34 26.91
CA ASN A 3 19.77 3.52 28.12
C ASN A 3 20.47 2.18 27.78
N GLN A 4 20.76 1.31 28.76
CA GLN A 4 21.49 0.04 28.54
C GLN A 4 20.86 -0.88 27.48
N THR A 5 19.54 -0.78 27.27
CA THR A 5 18.72 -1.64 26.41
C THR A 5 18.13 -0.94 25.18
N GLU A 6 18.39 0.35 24.95
CA GLU A 6 17.73 1.13 23.90
C GLU A 6 18.71 1.86 22.97
N PHE A 7 18.51 1.66 21.68
CA PHE A 7 19.30 2.22 20.59
C PHE A 7 18.46 3.24 19.81
N LEU A 8 19.09 4.37 19.48
CA LEU A 8 18.47 5.47 18.75
C LEU A 8 19.10 5.59 17.36
N TYR A 9 18.25 5.74 16.35
CA TYR A 9 18.66 5.89 14.96
C TYR A 9 17.99 7.12 14.38
N SER A 10 18.77 8.09 13.93
CA SER A 10 18.25 9.33 13.36
C SER A 10 18.60 9.42 11.89
N PHE A 11 17.61 9.76 11.07
CA PHE A 11 17.72 9.99 9.64
C PHE A 11 17.29 11.41 9.34
N LYS A 12 17.90 12.04 8.32
CA LYS A 12 17.53 13.37 7.88
C LYS A 12 17.10 13.34 6.41
N SER A 13 15.89 13.81 6.15
CA SER A 13 15.28 13.90 4.83
C SER A 13 15.26 15.35 4.39
N THR A 14 15.90 15.65 3.25
CA THR A 14 15.92 16.99 2.68
C THR A 14 14.53 17.42 2.20
N ASN A 15 13.72 16.48 1.70
CA ASN A 15 12.35 16.77 1.28
C ASN A 15 11.48 17.16 2.47
N ASP A 16 11.51 16.38 3.56
CA ASP A 16 10.73 16.67 4.76
C ASP A 16 11.22 17.96 5.42
N TYR A 17 12.54 18.19 5.42
CA TYR A 17 13.11 19.46 5.88
C TYR A 17 12.51 20.66 5.14
N ASN A 18 12.49 20.61 3.81
CA ASN A 18 11.96 21.70 2.99
C ASN A 18 10.46 21.90 3.21
N GLN A 19 9.70 20.81 3.34
CA GLN A 19 8.27 20.85 3.57
C GLN A 19 7.94 21.46 4.94
N GLU A 20 8.62 21.02 6.00
CA GLU A 20 8.45 21.57 7.36
C GLU A 20 8.86 23.04 7.43
N ARG A 21 9.98 23.39 6.79
CA ARG A 21 10.45 24.78 6.72
C ARG A 21 9.44 25.68 6.02
N ARG A 22 8.91 25.28 4.87
CA ARG A 22 7.85 26.04 4.18
C ARG A 22 6.62 26.19 5.07
N THR A 23 6.14 25.10 5.64
CA THR A 23 4.96 25.09 6.52
C THR A 23 5.14 26.01 7.73
N TYR A 24 6.33 26.01 8.33
CA TYR A 24 6.67 26.89 9.44
C TYR A 24 6.68 28.35 9.00
N LEU A 25 7.35 28.70 7.89
CA LEU A 25 7.39 30.06 7.35
C LEU A 25 5.98 30.58 7.02
N ASP A 26 5.13 29.76 6.41
CA ASP A 26 3.74 30.10 6.11
C ASP A 26 2.91 30.36 7.38
N LYS A 27 3.23 29.67 8.48
CA LYS A 27 2.60 29.92 9.79
C LYS A 27 3.04 31.25 10.38
N VAL A 28 4.35 31.48 10.51
CA VAL A 28 4.86 32.72 11.13
C VAL A 28 4.54 33.97 10.32
N ASN A 29 4.44 33.84 8.99
CA ASN A 29 3.99 34.93 8.13
C ASN A 29 2.50 35.28 8.36
N ARG A 30 1.63 34.28 8.58
CA ARG A 30 0.22 34.52 8.92
C ARG A 30 0.06 35.16 10.29
N GLU A 31 0.88 34.75 11.26
CA GLU A 31 0.84 35.24 12.64
C GLU A 31 1.64 36.54 12.84
N GLN A 32 2.36 37.01 11.82
CA GLN A 32 3.20 38.23 11.85
C GLN A 32 4.21 38.23 13.00
N ASN A 33 4.75 37.05 13.36
CA ASN A 33 5.61 36.83 14.54
C ASN A 33 6.98 36.24 14.15
N PHE A 34 7.51 36.63 12.99
CA PHE A 34 8.78 36.12 12.49
C PHE A 34 9.94 36.40 13.46
N ASN A 35 10.67 35.36 13.83
CA ASN A 35 11.89 35.43 14.61
C ASN A 35 12.95 34.49 14.01
N ASN A 36 14.09 35.07 13.64
CA ASN A 36 15.16 34.36 12.96
C ASN A 36 15.90 33.34 13.86
N GLU A 37 16.08 33.66 15.14
CA GLU A 37 16.74 32.75 16.10
C GLU A 37 15.89 31.50 16.33
N LEU A 38 14.58 31.68 16.51
CA LEU A 38 13.64 30.57 16.64
C LEU A 38 13.58 29.71 15.37
N LEU A 39 13.65 30.34 14.19
CA LEU A 39 13.73 29.61 12.93
C LEU A 39 14.99 28.73 12.88
N GLN A 40 16.16 29.29 13.19
CA GLN A 40 17.41 28.55 13.18
C GLN A 40 17.42 27.38 14.17
N GLU A 41 16.81 27.54 15.35
CA GLU A 41 16.66 26.43 16.29
C GLU A 41 15.78 25.31 15.74
N LYS A 42 14.65 25.66 15.12
CA LYS A 42 13.72 24.68 14.53
C LYS A 42 14.33 23.96 13.33
N GLU A 43 15.06 24.68 12.46
CA GLU A 43 15.72 24.12 11.29
C GLU A 43 16.75 23.01 11.63
N LYS A 44 17.34 23.02 12.83
CA LYS A 44 18.22 21.92 13.27
C LYS A 44 17.50 20.58 13.29
N LEU A 45 16.23 20.58 13.69
CA LEU A 45 15.40 19.40 13.85
C LEU A 45 14.61 19.04 12.59
N PHE A 46 14.41 19.99 11.67
CA PHE A 46 13.57 19.73 10.51
C PHE A 46 14.03 18.55 9.65
N GLY A 47 13.04 17.80 9.17
CA GLY A 47 13.24 16.58 8.38
C GLY A 47 13.97 15.47 9.13
N THR A 48 14.11 15.56 10.46
CA THR A 48 14.76 14.53 11.26
C THR A 48 13.73 13.53 11.77
N ILE A 49 13.89 12.27 11.38
CA ILE A 49 13.09 11.16 11.89
C ILE A 49 13.99 10.33 12.79
N THR A 50 13.50 10.01 13.99
CA THR A 50 14.26 9.21 14.97
C THR A 50 13.48 7.96 15.38
N PHE A 51 14.15 6.82 15.32
CA PHE A 51 13.62 5.52 15.72
C PHE A 51 14.28 5.04 17.00
N ILE A 52 13.51 4.32 17.81
CA ILE A 52 13.97 3.63 19.01
C ILE A 52 13.84 2.13 18.76
N SER A 53 14.90 1.39 19.07
CA SER A 53 14.90 -0.08 19.03
C SER A 53 15.45 -0.62 20.35
N ASN A 54 14.91 -1.76 20.79
CA ASN A 54 15.47 -2.58 21.86
C ASN A 54 16.64 -3.47 21.36
N GLU A 55 16.82 -3.55 20.05
CA GLU A 55 17.90 -4.30 19.39
C GLU A 55 18.94 -3.37 18.74
N ASP A 56 20.19 -3.81 18.78
CA ASP A 56 21.31 -3.15 18.08
C ASP A 56 21.29 -3.58 16.61
N LEU A 57 20.76 -2.72 15.77
CA LEU A 57 20.52 -2.93 14.35
C LEU A 57 21.37 -1.94 13.55
N SER A 58 21.75 -2.32 12.33
CA SER A 58 22.43 -1.37 11.45
C SER A 58 21.45 -0.28 10.98
N LEU A 59 21.99 0.91 10.66
CA LEU A 59 21.21 2.01 10.06
C LEU A 59 20.46 1.57 8.80
N LYS A 60 21.05 0.68 8.00
CA LYS A 60 20.41 0.13 6.81
C LYS A 60 19.16 -0.68 7.16
N GLN A 61 19.25 -1.58 8.15
CA GLN A 61 18.12 -2.40 8.58
C GLN A 61 16.95 -1.53 9.09
N ILE A 62 17.23 -0.52 9.91
CA ILE A 62 16.19 0.41 10.39
C ILE A 62 15.55 1.17 9.24
N TYR A 63 16.35 1.62 8.28
CA TYR A 63 15.83 2.33 7.11
C TYR A 63 14.97 1.42 6.21
N ASP A 64 15.39 0.19 5.99
CA ASP A 64 14.63 -0.80 5.22
C ASP A 64 13.32 -1.18 5.96
N LEU A 65 13.35 -1.33 7.28
CA LEU A 65 12.15 -1.49 8.12
C LEU A 65 11.23 -0.26 8.05
N TYR A 66 11.79 0.95 7.99
CA TYR A 66 10.98 2.15 7.80
C TYR A 66 10.29 2.15 6.42
N LYS A 67 10.95 1.63 5.38
CA LYS A 67 10.36 1.53 4.04
C LYS A 67 9.16 0.60 3.97
N THR A 68 9.15 -0.49 4.76
CA THR A 68 7.98 -1.39 4.79
C THR A 68 6.71 -0.69 5.30
N ARG A 69 6.83 0.45 6.00
CA ARG A 69 5.69 1.32 6.33
C ARG A 69 4.91 1.74 5.08
N TRP A 70 5.58 2.00 3.96
CA TRP A 70 4.92 2.37 2.71
C TRP A 70 4.08 1.21 2.15
N GLU A 71 4.50 -0.03 2.35
CA GLU A 71 3.74 -1.22 1.95
C GLU A 71 2.37 -1.27 2.64
N ILE A 72 2.28 -0.76 3.87
CA ILE A 72 1.02 -0.63 4.61
C ILE A 72 0.11 0.42 3.93
N GLU A 73 0.66 1.55 3.49
CA GLU A 73 -0.10 2.57 2.77
C GLU A 73 -0.58 2.05 1.41
N GLU A 74 0.28 1.31 0.69
CA GLU A 74 -0.10 0.65 -0.55
C GLU A 74 -1.20 -0.40 -0.33
N PHE A 75 -1.08 -1.21 0.74
CA PHE A 75 -2.10 -2.16 1.16
C PHE A 75 -3.43 -1.48 1.43
N PHE A 76 -3.45 -0.36 2.18
CA PHE A 76 -4.69 0.37 2.46
C PHE A 76 -5.27 1.06 1.22
N ASN A 77 -4.42 1.57 0.32
CA ASN A 77 -4.89 2.13 -0.94
C ASN A 77 -5.55 1.04 -1.81
N PHE A 78 -4.91 -0.13 -1.88
CA PHE A 78 -5.44 -1.29 -2.58
C PHE A 78 -6.75 -1.78 -1.96
N TYR A 79 -6.80 -1.87 -0.63
CA TYR A 79 -7.98 -2.22 0.15
C TYR A 79 -9.20 -1.34 -0.17
N LYS A 80 -9.03 -0.02 -0.08
CA LYS A 80 -10.12 0.94 -0.21
C LYS A 80 -10.53 1.15 -1.65
N ASN A 81 -9.56 1.35 -2.53
CA ASN A 81 -9.81 1.89 -3.87
C ASN A 81 -9.80 0.81 -4.97
N ILE A 82 -9.10 -0.30 -4.76
CA ILE A 82 -9.00 -1.37 -5.78
C ILE A 82 -9.94 -2.53 -5.43
N ALA A 83 -9.98 -2.93 -4.16
CA ALA A 83 -10.91 -3.96 -3.70
C ALA A 83 -12.29 -3.38 -3.32
N GLU A 84 -12.45 -2.05 -3.27
CA GLU A 84 -13.71 -1.35 -2.95
C GLU A 84 -14.33 -1.77 -1.58
N LEU A 85 -13.46 -2.03 -0.58
CA LEU A 85 -13.86 -2.53 0.74
C LEU A 85 -14.01 -1.42 1.80
N ASP A 86 -14.23 -0.17 1.36
CA ASP A 86 -14.21 1.02 2.22
C ASP A 86 -15.48 1.24 3.06
N PHE A 87 -16.58 0.51 2.79
CA PHE A 87 -17.85 0.67 3.51
C PHE A 87 -18.27 -0.54 4.32
N VAL A 88 -18.17 -0.43 5.65
CA VAL A 88 -18.91 -1.31 6.57
C VAL A 88 -20.30 -0.71 6.78
N ARG A 89 -21.30 -1.17 6.03
CA ARG A 89 -22.71 -0.74 6.19
C ARG A 89 -23.40 -1.44 7.36
N VAL A 90 -22.73 -1.54 8.52
CA VAL A 90 -23.25 -2.28 9.68
C VAL A 90 -23.06 -1.50 10.98
N GLN A 91 -24.12 -1.40 11.79
CA GLN A 91 -24.16 -0.57 12.99
C GLN A 91 -23.68 -1.25 14.29
N GLN A 92 -23.50 -2.58 14.28
CA GLN A 92 -23.09 -3.33 15.47
C GLN A 92 -21.60 -3.65 15.45
N ASN A 93 -20.89 -3.40 16.56
CA ASN A 93 -19.43 -3.60 16.68
C ASN A 93 -18.95 -4.99 16.26
N THR A 94 -19.69 -6.05 16.61
CA THR A 94 -19.35 -7.42 16.21
C THR A 94 -19.37 -7.62 14.70
N SER A 95 -20.34 -7.01 14.02
CA SER A 95 -20.45 -7.07 12.57
C SER A 95 -19.37 -6.24 11.88
N VAL A 96 -18.93 -5.15 12.51
CA VAL A 96 -17.76 -4.39 12.03
C VAL A 96 -16.51 -5.26 12.06
N ILE A 97 -16.23 -5.91 13.19
CA ILE A 97 -15.08 -6.82 13.33
C ILE A 97 -15.14 -7.96 12.31
N ALA A 98 -16.31 -8.59 12.12
CA ALA A 98 -16.48 -9.65 11.14
C ALA A 98 -16.27 -9.17 9.70
N THR A 99 -16.73 -7.96 9.38
CA THR A 99 -16.55 -7.36 8.05
C THR A 99 -15.08 -7.04 7.80
N GLU A 100 -14.39 -6.41 8.74
CA GLU A 100 -12.95 -6.14 8.63
C GLU A 100 -12.13 -7.43 8.49
N PHE A 101 -12.52 -8.52 9.18
CA PHE A 101 -11.87 -9.82 9.02
C PHE A 101 -12.03 -10.39 7.60
N ILE A 102 -13.25 -10.37 7.06
CA ILE A 102 -13.51 -10.82 5.68
C ILE A 102 -12.75 -9.94 4.68
N ASN A 103 -12.74 -8.64 4.92
CA ASN A 103 -12.05 -7.71 4.06
C ASN A 103 -10.52 -7.93 4.09
N LEU A 104 -9.93 -8.22 5.26
CA LEU A 104 -8.52 -8.61 5.38
C LEU A 104 -8.20 -9.85 4.54
N ILE A 105 -9.03 -10.91 4.63
CA ILE A 105 -8.86 -12.13 3.82
C ILE A 105 -8.93 -11.77 2.32
N SER A 106 -9.93 -10.98 1.95
CA SER A 106 -10.12 -10.52 0.56
C SER A 106 -8.87 -9.79 0.07
N SER A 107 -8.28 -8.93 0.90
CA SER A 107 -7.05 -8.19 0.58
C SER A 107 -5.85 -9.10 0.35
N ILE A 108 -5.70 -10.14 1.16
CA ILE A 108 -4.63 -11.13 1.01
C ILE A 108 -4.79 -11.89 -0.31
N ILE A 109 -6.01 -12.33 -0.63
CA ILE A 109 -6.31 -13.01 -1.90
C ILE A 109 -6.01 -12.09 -3.08
N THR A 110 -6.54 -10.87 -3.06
CA THR A 110 -6.38 -9.90 -4.14
C THR A 110 -4.91 -9.50 -4.31
N SER A 111 -4.13 -9.40 -3.22
CA SER A 111 -2.67 -9.17 -3.28
C SER A 111 -1.93 -10.31 -3.96
N ARG A 112 -2.31 -11.57 -3.67
CA ARG A 112 -1.75 -12.75 -4.37
C ARG A 112 -2.11 -12.76 -5.86
N MET A 113 -3.33 -12.38 -6.21
CA MET A 113 -3.76 -12.24 -7.60
C MET A 113 -2.98 -11.15 -8.33
N LYS A 114 -2.80 -9.96 -7.72
CA LYS A 114 -2.00 -8.87 -8.28
C LYS A 114 -0.57 -9.34 -8.59
N LYS A 115 0.05 -10.05 -7.64
CA LYS A 115 1.39 -10.63 -7.82
C LYS A 115 1.44 -11.61 -9.00
N GLU A 116 0.49 -12.53 -9.10
CA GLU A 116 0.40 -13.47 -10.24
C GLU A 116 0.25 -12.71 -11.58
N PHE A 117 -0.54 -11.65 -11.62
CA PHE A 117 -0.75 -10.84 -12.81
C PHE A 117 0.53 -10.08 -13.22
N GLU A 118 1.29 -9.59 -12.25
CA GLU A 118 2.59 -8.95 -12.47
C GLU A 118 3.63 -9.95 -13.00
N GLU A 119 3.74 -11.13 -12.38
CA GLU A 119 4.66 -12.20 -12.80
C GLU A 119 4.37 -12.67 -14.24
N LYS A 120 3.10 -12.60 -14.68
CA LYS A 120 2.67 -12.93 -16.03
C LYS A 120 2.63 -11.75 -17.00
N GLY A 121 3.08 -10.56 -16.59
CA GLY A 121 3.16 -9.36 -17.44
C GLY A 121 1.81 -8.76 -17.84
N LEU A 122 0.71 -9.12 -17.17
CA LEU A 122 -0.62 -8.60 -17.49
C LEU A 122 -0.79 -7.13 -17.09
N THR A 123 -0.14 -6.72 -16.01
CA THR A 123 -0.23 -5.36 -15.46
C THR A 123 0.47 -4.31 -16.32
N GLU A 124 1.31 -4.72 -17.27
CA GLU A 124 1.93 -3.81 -18.26
C GLU A 124 0.91 -3.26 -19.26
N ARG A 125 -0.20 -3.98 -19.48
CA ARG A 125 -1.19 -3.69 -20.53
C ARG A 125 -2.57 -3.37 -19.98
N PHE A 126 -2.92 -3.90 -18.82
CA PHE A 126 -4.26 -3.77 -18.23
C PHE A 126 -4.17 -3.40 -16.76
N SER A 127 -5.07 -2.53 -16.31
CA SER A 127 -5.25 -2.29 -14.88
C SER A 127 -5.87 -3.52 -14.21
N PHE A 128 -5.66 -3.66 -12.90
CA PHE A 128 -6.25 -4.76 -12.12
C PHE A 128 -7.77 -4.87 -12.35
N ASN A 129 -8.49 -3.75 -12.31
CA ASN A 129 -9.95 -3.73 -12.51
C ASN A 129 -10.33 -4.18 -13.93
N GLN A 130 -9.56 -3.82 -14.96
CA GLN A 130 -9.81 -4.28 -16.33
C GLN A 130 -9.58 -5.78 -16.50
N ILE A 131 -8.57 -6.34 -15.81
CA ILE A 131 -8.35 -7.79 -15.79
C ILE A 131 -9.55 -8.48 -15.13
N MET A 132 -9.98 -7.99 -13.97
CA MET A 132 -11.11 -8.56 -13.23
C MET A 132 -12.44 -8.47 -13.99
N GLU A 133 -12.73 -7.33 -14.63
CA GLU A 133 -13.93 -7.15 -15.46
C GLU A 133 -13.95 -8.10 -16.66
N ARG A 134 -12.78 -8.37 -17.25
CA ARG A 134 -12.69 -9.33 -18.37
C ARG A 134 -12.87 -10.75 -17.89
N LEU A 135 -12.22 -11.13 -16.79
CA LEU A 135 -12.38 -12.45 -16.19
C LEU A 135 -13.82 -12.71 -15.75
N SER A 136 -14.54 -11.69 -15.25
CA SER A 136 -15.96 -11.84 -14.89
C SER A 136 -16.87 -12.07 -16.09
N SER A 137 -16.42 -11.70 -17.30
CA SER A 137 -17.12 -11.97 -18.57
C SER A 137 -16.77 -13.32 -19.20
N ALA A 138 -15.88 -14.11 -18.58
CA ALA A 138 -15.51 -15.43 -19.08
C ALA A 138 -16.58 -16.48 -18.70
N ASN A 139 -16.95 -17.32 -19.68
CA ASN A 139 -17.85 -18.44 -19.48
C ASN A 139 -17.06 -19.71 -19.20
N LYS A 140 -17.59 -20.56 -18.32
CA LYS A 140 -17.00 -21.85 -17.99
C LYS A 140 -17.83 -22.97 -18.61
N TYR A 141 -17.20 -23.91 -19.30
CA TYR A 141 -17.87 -25.06 -19.90
C TYR A 141 -17.14 -26.37 -19.57
N LEU A 142 -17.89 -27.46 -19.57
CA LEU A 142 -17.36 -28.80 -19.36
C LEU A 142 -17.11 -29.45 -20.72
N ASP A 143 -15.86 -29.80 -21.00
CA ASP A 143 -15.56 -30.58 -22.19
C ASP A 143 -16.15 -31.98 -22.05
N GLY A 144 -17.03 -32.34 -22.99
CA GLY A 144 -17.71 -33.63 -23.01
C GLY A 144 -16.75 -34.83 -23.12
N THR A 145 -15.57 -34.62 -23.72
CA THR A 145 -14.57 -35.65 -24.02
C THR A 145 -13.59 -35.83 -22.86
N THR A 146 -12.93 -34.75 -22.44
CA THR A 146 -11.91 -34.81 -21.38
C THR A 146 -12.50 -34.78 -19.98
N LYS A 147 -13.79 -34.42 -19.83
CA LYS A 147 -14.46 -34.16 -18.55
C LYS A 147 -13.75 -33.11 -17.70
N LYS A 148 -12.98 -32.22 -18.33
CA LYS A 148 -12.31 -31.10 -17.69
C LYS A 148 -13.09 -29.81 -17.93
N TRP A 149 -12.99 -28.92 -16.95
CA TRP A 149 -13.55 -27.59 -17.07
C TRP A 149 -12.59 -26.68 -17.81
N HIS A 150 -13.12 -25.87 -18.72
CA HIS A 150 -12.39 -24.87 -19.49
C HIS A 150 -13.09 -23.52 -19.41
N TYR A 151 -12.32 -22.45 -19.56
CA TYR A 151 -12.85 -21.11 -19.71
C TYR A 151 -12.84 -20.69 -21.19
N THR A 152 -13.80 -19.88 -21.58
CA THR A 152 -13.92 -19.30 -22.92
C THR A 152 -14.54 -17.93 -22.82
N SER A 153 -14.23 -17.04 -23.76
CA SER A 153 -14.90 -15.77 -23.92
C SER A 153 -15.27 -15.53 -25.37
N GLU A 154 -16.32 -14.74 -25.59
CA GLU A 154 -16.63 -14.22 -26.93
C GLU A 154 -15.65 -13.11 -27.34
N LYS A 155 -14.98 -12.49 -26.35
CA LYS A 155 -14.06 -11.38 -26.56
C LYS A 155 -12.62 -11.91 -26.66
N LYS A 156 -12.01 -11.74 -27.82
CA LYS A 156 -10.61 -12.14 -28.10
C LYS A 156 -9.58 -11.64 -27.06
N TYR A 157 -9.80 -10.45 -26.49
CA TYR A 157 -8.92 -9.91 -25.44
C TYR A 157 -9.10 -10.59 -24.08
N THR A 158 -10.28 -11.13 -23.78
CA THR A 158 -10.53 -11.93 -22.59
C THR A 158 -9.96 -13.32 -22.75
N ASP A 159 -10.08 -13.94 -23.94
CA ASP A 159 -9.42 -15.22 -24.25
C ASP A 159 -7.90 -15.13 -24.07
N ASN A 160 -7.29 -14.04 -24.54
CA ASN A 160 -5.87 -13.82 -24.36
C ASN A 160 -5.45 -13.78 -22.87
N ILE A 161 -6.28 -13.19 -22.00
CA ILE A 161 -6.02 -13.17 -20.55
C ILE A 161 -6.18 -14.57 -19.96
N ILE A 162 -7.22 -15.32 -20.36
CA ILE A 162 -7.45 -16.71 -19.94
C ILE A 162 -6.23 -17.58 -20.29
N ASP A 163 -5.75 -17.46 -21.53
CA ASP A 163 -4.57 -18.18 -22.04
C ASP A 163 -3.31 -17.83 -21.24
N ILE A 164 -3.04 -16.54 -21.02
CA ILE A 164 -1.87 -16.09 -20.22
C ILE A 164 -1.95 -16.64 -18.80
N LEU A 165 -3.16 -16.67 -18.22
CA LEU A 165 -3.38 -17.19 -16.88
C LEU A 165 -3.40 -18.72 -16.80
N ASN A 166 -3.37 -19.44 -17.93
CA ASN A 166 -3.51 -20.90 -18.01
C ASN A 166 -4.78 -21.40 -17.30
N LEU A 167 -5.91 -20.71 -17.50
CA LEU A 167 -7.21 -21.02 -16.86
C LEU A 167 -8.06 -21.99 -17.67
#